data_AF-A0A7W0I6V8-F1
#
_entry.id   AF-A0A7W0I6V8-F1
#
_cell.length_a   1.000
_cell.length_b   1.000
_cell.length_c   1.000
_cell.angle_alpha   90.00
_cell.angle_beta   90.00
_cell.angle_gamma   90.00
#
_symmetry.space_group_name_H-M   'P 1'
#
loop_
_entity.id
_entity.type
_entity.pdbx_description
1 polymer ?
#
loop_
_entity_poly.entity_id
_entity_poly.type
_entity_poly.pdbx_seq_one_letter_code
_entity_poly.pdbx_strand_id
1 'polypeptide(L)'
;MCALYGRALPRDFLDIAAAITSGRYSRDDLLRLAAEADPGFAAAPFADALSALTQITDVAFAEYGTPPEEIQRMRRLFADWRDDLQRRTS
;
A
#
# COMPACT_ATOMS: atom_id res chain seq x y z
N MET A 1 -2.38 7.32 0.18
CA MET A 1 -3.53 6.54 0.68
C MET A 1 -4.76 6.71 -0.21
N CYS A 2 -5.37 7.90 -0.32
CA CYS A 2 -6.55 8.10 -1.19
C CYS A 2 -6.29 7.83 -2.68
N ALA A 3 -5.08 8.15 -3.19
CA ALA A 3 -4.70 7.82 -4.57
C ALA A 3 -4.62 6.30 -4.82
N LEU A 4 -4.02 5.55 -3.87
CA LEU A 4 -3.99 4.10 -3.89
C LEU A 4 -5.40 3.50 -3.83
N TYR A 5 -6.24 4.03 -2.93
CA TYR A 5 -7.63 3.58 -2.74
C TYR A 5 -8.49 3.79 -4.00
N GLY A 6 -8.26 4.86 -4.75
CA GLY A 6 -9.04 5.19 -5.95
C GLY A 6 -8.49 4.67 -7.29
N ARG A 7 -7.16 4.48 -7.42
CA ARG A 7 -6.51 4.16 -8.71
C ARG A 7 -5.55 2.97 -8.67
N ALA A 8 -4.94 2.70 -7.52
CA ALA A 8 -3.98 1.62 -7.32
C ALA A 8 -2.87 1.53 -8.39
N LEU A 9 -2.24 2.65 -8.76
CA LEU A 9 -1.15 2.64 -9.75
C LEU A 9 0.17 2.15 -9.13
N PRO A 10 1.12 1.61 -9.92
CA PRO A 10 2.41 1.14 -9.41
C PRO A 10 3.15 2.19 -8.55
N ARG A 11 3.15 3.45 -8.99
CA ARG A 11 3.76 4.56 -8.26
C ARG A 11 3.15 4.77 -6.86
N ASP A 12 1.84 4.60 -6.71
CA ASP A 12 1.17 4.80 -5.42
C ASP A 12 1.67 3.79 -4.37
N PHE A 13 1.96 2.55 -4.79
CA PHE A 13 2.55 1.54 -3.92
C PHE A 13 3.99 1.88 -3.55
N LEU A 14 4.79 2.37 -4.50
CA LEU A 14 6.18 2.79 -4.25
C LEU A 14 6.25 3.95 -3.26
N ASP A 15 5.42 4.98 -3.44
CA ASP A 15 5.39 6.17 -2.58
C ASP A 15 5.01 5.79 -1.13
N ILE A 16 4.03 4.90 -0.94
CA ILE A 16 3.62 4.42 0.38
C ILE A 16 4.69 3.53 1.01
N ALA A 17 5.31 2.63 0.23
CA ALA A 17 6.40 1.80 0.72
C ALA A 17 7.58 2.66 1.20
N ALA A 18 7.99 3.66 0.42
CA ALA A 18 9.03 4.62 0.79
C ALA A 18 8.68 5.41 2.07
N ALA A 19 7.42 5.84 2.20
CA ALA A 19 6.96 6.56 3.40
C ALA A 19 7.07 5.69 4.66
N ILE A 20 6.73 4.40 4.58
CA ILE A 20 6.84 3.46 5.70
C ILE A 20 8.30 3.13 6.00
N THR A 21 9.10 2.79 4.98
CA THR A 21 10.51 2.40 5.17
C THR A 21 11.39 3.54 5.65
N SER A 22 11.03 4.79 5.34
CA SER A 22 11.72 5.98 5.87
C SER A 22 11.57 6.16 7.39
N GLY A 23 10.64 5.44 8.04
CA GLY A 23 10.23 5.70 9.42
C GLY A 23 9.36 6.95 9.58
N ARG A 24 9.08 7.65 8.47
CA ARG A 24 8.15 8.79 8.30
C ARG A 24 6.83 8.57 9.05
N TYR A 25 6.21 7.46 8.68
CA TYR A 25 4.85 7.13 9.04
C TYR A 25 4.76 5.64 9.34
N SER A 26 4.09 5.29 10.44
CA SER A 26 3.67 3.91 10.67
C SER A 26 2.47 3.54 9.78
N ARG A 27 2.17 2.24 9.68
CA ARG A 27 0.95 1.76 9.00
C ARG A 27 -0.31 2.38 9.62
N ASP A 28 -0.37 2.47 10.95
CA ASP A 28 -1.51 3.05 11.66
C ASP A 28 -1.59 4.57 11.46
N ASP A 29 -0.46 5.29 11.38
CA ASP A 29 -0.44 6.71 11.03
C ASP A 29 -1.04 6.94 9.65
N LEU A 30 -0.69 6.11 8.67
CA LEU A 30 -1.22 6.22 7.31
C LEU A 30 -2.72 5.93 7.26
N LEU A 31 -3.22 4.95 8.01
CA LEU A 31 -4.67 4.67 8.13
C LEU A 31 -5.41 5.84 8.75
N ARG A 32 -4.87 6.42 9.84
CA ARG A 32 -5.44 7.59 10.50
C ARG A 32 -5.50 8.79 9.56
N LEU A 33 -4.39 9.10 8.88
CA LEU A 33 -4.34 10.19 7.90
C LEU A 33 -5.32 9.98 6.74
N ALA A 34 -5.52 8.73 6.31
CA ALA A 34 -6.50 8.42 5.27
C ALA A 34 -7.94 8.65 5.75
N ALA A 35 -8.26 8.24 6.97
CA ALA A 35 -9.57 8.47 7.58
C ALA A 35 -9.86 9.96 7.85
N GLU A 36 -8.83 10.73 8.22
CA GLU A 36 -8.95 12.18 8.41
C GLU A 36 -9.17 12.91 7.08
N ALA A 37 -8.53 12.44 6.00
CA ALA A 37 -8.62 13.07 4.68
C ALA A 37 -9.89 12.71 3.91
N ASP A 38 -10.43 11.51 4.12
CA ASP A 38 -11.60 10.98 3.41
C ASP A 38 -12.59 10.32 4.40
N PRO A 39 -13.75 10.96 4.68
CA PRO A 39 -14.79 10.37 5.53
C PRO A 39 -15.37 9.05 5.01
N GLY A 40 -15.18 8.74 3.72
CA GLY A 40 -15.58 7.47 3.11
C GLY A 40 -14.51 6.37 3.22
N PHE A 41 -13.35 6.66 3.79
CA PHE A 41 -12.29 5.68 3.97
C PHE A 41 -12.66 4.64 5.04
N ALA A 42 -12.47 3.37 4.70
CA ALA A 42 -12.59 2.27 5.64
C ALA A 42 -11.46 1.26 5.44
N ALA A 43 -10.98 0.69 6.56
CA ALA A 43 -9.82 -0.20 6.57
C ALA A 43 -10.06 -1.53 5.83
N ALA A 44 -11.28 -2.08 5.88
CA ALA A 44 -11.61 -3.31 5.17
C ALA A 44 -11.56 -3.14 3.64
N PRO A 45 -12.29 -2.18 3.02
CA PRO A 45 -12.12 -1.86 1.60
C PRO A 45 -10.68 -1.51 1.20
N PHE A 46 -9.91 -0.88 2.09
CA PHE A 46 -8.52 -0.60 1.84
C PHE A 46 -7.66 -1.87 1.76
N ALA A 47 -7.91 -2.88 2.61
CA ALA A 47 -7.24 -4.17 2.54
C ALA A 47 -7.49 -4.87 1.19
N ASP A 48 -8.71 -4.77 0.65
CA ASP A 48 -9.04 -5.28 -0.68
C ASP A 48 -8.28 -4.52 -1.78
N ALA A 49 -8.16 -3.19 -1.67
CA ALA A 49 -7.36 -2.39 -2.59
C ALA A 49 -5.88 -2.80 -2.59
N LEU A 50 -5.32 -3.21 -1.45
CA LEU A 50 -3.96 -3.76 -1.40
C LEU A 50 -3.82 -5.07 -2.22
N SER A 51 -4.89 -5.84 -2.40
CA SER A 51 -4.88 -7.03 -3.25
C SER A 51 -4.63 -6.72 -4.73
N ALA A 52 -4.96 -5.51 -5.18
CA ALA A 52 -4.70 -5.06 -6.56
C ALA A 52 -3.20 -5.13 -6.92
N LEU A 53 -2.30 -5.05 -5.92
CA LEU A 53 -0.86 -5.23 -6.10
C LEU A 53 -0.49 -6.56 -6.75
N THR A 54 -1.29 -7.60 -6.53
CA THR A 54 -1.07 -8.93 -7.13
C THR A 54 -1.27 -8.96 -8.64
N GLN A 55 -2.00 -7.98 -9.19
CA GLN A 55 -2.29 -7.86 -10.63
C GLN A 55 -1.27 -6.99 -11.37
N ILE A 56 -0.40 -6.29 -10.64
CA ILE A 56 0.64 -5.43 -11.22
C ILE A 56 1.91 -6.26 -11.40
N THR A 57 2.51 -6.24 -12.60
CA THR A 57 3.74 -6.99 -12.90
C THR A 57 4.99 -6.29 -12.36
N ASP A 58 6.06 -7.05 -12.12
CA ASP A 58 7.36 -6.46 -11.72
C ASP A 58 7.93 -5.53 -12.80
N VAL A 59 7.61 -5.79 -14.08
CA VAL A 59 7.99 -4.93 -15.21
C VAL A 59 7.41 -3.53 -15.04
N ALA A 60 6.14 -3.41 -14.61
CA ALA A 60 5.50 -2.11 -14.39
C ALA A 60 6.18 -1.30 -13.28
N PHE A 61 6.83 -1.95 -12.31
CA PHE A 61 7.63 -1.27 -11.29
C PHE A 61 9.05 -0.94 -11.78
N ALA A 62 9.62 -1.81 -12.61
CA ALA A 62 10.94 -1.61 -13.21
C ALA A 62 10.99 -0.40 -14.15
N GLU A 63 9.86 -0.03 -14.79
CA GLU A 63 9.72 1.22 -15.57
C GLU A 63 10.01 2.48 -14.75
N TYR A 64 9.86 2.43 -13.42
CA TYR A 64 10.20 3.51 -12.50
C TYR A 64 11.66 3.46 -12.02
N GLY A 65 12.48 2.55 -12.56
CA GLY A 65 13.86 2.33 -12.12
C GLY A 65 13.98 1.63 -10.76
N THR A 66 12.90 1.02 -10.26
CA THR A 66 12.89 0.31 -8.98
C THR A 66 13.62 -1.02 -9.12
N PRO A 67 14.65 -1.32 -8.30
CA PRO A 67 15.38 -2.57 -8.42
C PRO A 67 14.54 -3.76 -7.93
N PRO A 68 14.75 -4.98 -8.48
CA PRO A 68 13.95 -6.16 -8.14
C PRO A 68 13.89 -6.47 -6.64
N GLU A 69 14.98 -6.28 -5.89
CA GLU A 69 14.96 -6.51 -4.45
C GLU A 69 14.02 -5.55 -3.71
N GLU A 70 13.88 -4.30 -4.17
CA GLU A 70 13.01 -3.32 -3.57
C GLU A 70 11.54 -3.60 -3.90
N ILE A 71 11.26 -4.02 -5.13
CA ILE A 71 9.94 -4.53 -5.53
C ILE A 71 9.52 -5.69 -4.62
N GLN A 72 10.41 -6.66 -4.39
CA GLN A 72 10.13 -7.82 -3.55
C GLN A 72 9.98 -7.47 -2.06
N ARG A 73 10.69 -6.46 -1.55
CA ARG A 73 10.49 -5.92 -0.19
C ARG A 73 9.13 -5.24 -0.06
N MET A 74 8.78 -4.39 -1.03
CA MET A 74 7.51 -3.68 -1.09
C MET A 74 6.32 -4.66 -1.15
N ARG A 75 6.39 -5.69 -1.99
CA ARG A 75 5.35 -6.74 -2.07
C ARG A 75 5.12 -7.45 -0.73
N ARG A 76 6.19 -7.83 -0.04
CA ARG A 76 6.10 -8.45 1.30
C ARG A 76 5.48 -7.50 2.31
N LEU A 77 5.91 -6.23 2.32
CA LEU A 77 5.36 -5.21 3.21
C LEU A 77 3.85 -5.06 3.06
N PHE A 78 3.34 -5.01 1.83
CA PHE A 78 1.91 -4.87 1.56
C PHE A 78 1.11 -6.16 1.83
N ALA A 79 1.68 -7.34 1.55
CA ALA A 79 1.07 -8.60 1.90
C ALA A 79 0.90 -8.73 3.43
N ASP A 80 1.97 -8.47 4.19
CA ASP A 80 1.94 -8.50 5.66
C ASP A 80 0.93 -7.50 6.23
N TRP A 81 0.82 -6.32 5.61
CA TRP A 81 -0.12 -5.30 6.05
C TRP A 81 -1.57 -5.70 5.76
N ARG A 82 -1.85 -6.25 4.58
CA ARG A 82 -3.19 -6.76 4.24
C ARG A 82 -3.62 -7.84 5.22
N ASP A 83 -2.75 -8.81 5.49
CA ASP A 83 -3.07 -9.92 6.39
C ASP A 83 -3.33 -9.43 7.84
N ASP A 84 -2.61 -8.39 8.28
CA ASP A 84 -2.89 -7.71 9.54
C ASP A 84 -4.26 -7.01 9.55
N LEU A 85 -4.60 -6.29 8.50
CA LEU A 85 -5.91 -5.63 8.38
C LEU A 85 -7.06 -6.64 8.38
N GLN A 86 -6.95 -7.73 7.62
CA GLN A 86 -7.97 -8.78 7.55
C GLN A 86 -8.21 -9.45 8.91
N ARG A 87 -7.15 -9.67 9.71
CA ARG A 87 -7.28 -10.19 11.08
C ARG A 87 -7.98 -9.24 12.02
N ARG A 88 -7.80 -7.92 11.85
CA ARG A 88 -8.43 -6.89 12.68
C ARG A 88 -9.91 -6.68 12.35
N THR A 89 -10.33 -7.03 11.14
CA THR A 89 -11.71 -6.85 10.65
C THR A 89 -12.55 -8.14 10.64
N SER A 90 -11.98 -9.29 11.02
CA SER A 90 -12.71 -10.57 11.20
C SER A 90 -13.36 -10.65 12.57
#